data_AF-A0A9E7FUH1-F1
#
_entry.id   AF-A0A9E7FUH1-F1
#
_cell.length_a   1.000
_cell.length_b   1.000
_cell.length_c   1.000
_cell.angle_alpha   90.00
_cell.angle_beta   90.00
_cell.angle_gamma   90.00
#
_symmetry.space_group_name_H-M   'P 1'
#
loop_
_entity.id
_entity.type
_entity.pdbx_description
1 polymer ?
#
loop_
_entity_poly.entity_id
_entity_poly.type
_entity_poly.pdbx_seq_one_letter_code
_entity_poly.pdbx_strand_id
1 'polypeptide(L)'
;MLPPELSEQACSLVPGEDRLAFSISWDTDDTGNITGRWIGRSVIRSCCKLSYDDAQDIIDGGFEVDVSGKTGPKLHGQFELKDVVDSLRSLHGITKKMREIRLRNGAFWIEIPKIVFLFDESGNPCDSLLGVRKESSFLVEELMLLANRSVAEVISKAFPGCALLRRHAEPKSMKLKEFEEFCRKRGLELDASSSGKLHLALPKMREKLKTDPVLLQILLARAARAMQLAVYFCTGDLRGREDEWAHYGLSIPLYTHFTSPLRRYPDIVVHRTLAAVVEAEEAYAEKRQSCAASDGIGNRCFTGLYFDEEAAESEEGREALVCAAVRYGVPASEVVSEVAAYCNERKRAGKHVEQSAENVYLCALLKNKEVIFFSFFFTYFFFI
;
A
#
# COMPACT_ATOMS: atom_id res chain seq x y z
N MET A 1 17.40 2.87 -5.87
CA MET A 1 17.66 1.95 -4.73
C MET A 1 18.48 0.77 -5.21
N LEU A 2 18.03 0.12 -6.28
CA LEU A 2 18.78 -0.92 -6.98
C LEU A 2 19.38 -0.36 -8.29
N PRO A 3 20.38 -1.03 -8.87
CA PRO A 3 20.89 -0.72 -10.20
C PRO A 3 19.82 -0.89 -11.30
N PRO A 4 19.88 -0.12 -12.41
CA PRO A 4 18.92 -0.21 -13.51
C PRO A 4 18.74 -1.63 -14.07
N GLU A 5 19.82 -2.42 -14.12
CA GLU A 5 19.81 -3.80 -14.61
C GLU A 5 18.85 -4.69 -13.81
N LEU A 6 18.73 -4.44 -12.50
CA LEU A 6 17.78 -5.15 -11.64
C LEU A 6 16.38 -4.51 -11.70
N SER A 7 16.29 -3.18 -11.56
CA SER A 7 14.99 -2.51 -11.40
C SER A 7 14.19 -2.38 -12.68
N GLU A 8 14.85 -2.23 -13.84
CA GLU A 8 14.19 -1.93 -15.12
C GLU A 8 14.13 -3.14 -16.04
N GLN A 9 15.06 -4.11 -15.88
CA GLN A 9 15.16 -5.29 -16.73
C GLN A 9 14.82 -6.58 -15.97
N ALA A 10 15.75 -7.07 -15.14
CA ALA A 10 15.69 -8.44 -14.61
C ALA A 10 14.49 -8.69 -13.68
N CYS A 11 14.17 -7.72 -12.81
CA CYS A 11 13.07 -7.86 -11.85
C CYS A 11 11.81 -7.08 -12.25
N SER A 12 11.84 -6.35 -13.38
CA SER A 12 10.67 -5.66 -13.92
C SER A 12 9.73 -6.66 -14.59
N LEU A 13 8.44 -6.57 -14.31
CA LEU A 13 7.40 -7.46 -14.84
C LEU A 13 6.97 -7.01 -16.25
N VAL A 14 7.91 -7.11 -17.21
CA VAL A 14 7.69 -6.73 -18.60
C VAL A 14 6.71 -7.69 -19.28
N PRO A 15 5.71 -7.21 -20.05
CA PRO A 15 4.77 -8.06 -20.76
C PRO A 15 5.45 -8.98 -21.78
N GLY A 16 4.92 -10.19 -21.91
CA GLY A 16 5.35 -11.16 -22.92
C GLY A 16 6.64 -11.90 -22.62
N GLU A 17 7.25 -11.69 -21.45
CA GLU A 17 8.47 -12.38 -21.02
C GLU A 17 8.23 -13.14 -19.71
N ASP A 18 8.90 -14.27 -19.54
CA ASP A 18 8.84 -15.06 -18.32
C ASP A 18 9.63 -14.33 -17.21
N ARG A 19 9.03 -14.26 -16.02
CA ARG A 19 9.57 -13.55 -14.86
C ARG A 19 9.36 -14.34 -13.58
N LEU A 20 10.37 -14.30 -12.71
CA LEU A 20 10.26 -14.84 -11.36
C LEU A 20 9.43 -13.89 -10.50
N ALA A 21 8.49 -14.44 -9.74
CA ALA A 21 7.62 -13.68 -8.86
C ALA A 21 7.42 -14.39 -7.52
N PHE A 22 7.24 -13.59 -6.47
CA PHE A 22 6.69 -14.07 -5.19
C PHE A 22 5.20 -13.74 -5.20
N SER A 23 4.37 -14.78 -5.27
CA SER A 23 2.93 -14.66 -5.52
C SER A 23 2.12 -15.05 -4.29
N ILE A 24 0.96 -14.40 -4.18
CA ILE A 24 -0.08 -14.74 -3.22
C ILE A 24 -1.37 -14.90 -4.01
N SER A 25 -2.06 -16.02 -3.81
CA SER A 25 -3.38 -16.28 -4.37
C SER A 25 -4.38 -16.39 -3.24
N TRP A 26 -5.57 -15.84 -3.45
CA TRP A 26 -6.69 -15.95 -2.52
C TRP A 26 -7.90 -16.49 -3.24
N ASP A 27 -8.61 -17.39 -2.59
CA ASP A 27 -9.96 -17.76 -2.98
C ASP A 27 -10.92 -16.83 -2.24
N THR A 28 -11.85 -16.22 -2.96
CA THR A 28 -12.83 -15.29 -2.40
C THR A 28 -14.25 -15.74 -2.70
N ASP A 29 -15.14 -15.60 -1.72
CA ASP A 29 -16.57 -15.76 -1.95
C ASP A 29 -17.19 -14.51 -2.60
N ASP A 30 -18.46 -14.61 -3.00
CA ASP A 30 -19.22 -13.50 -3.62
C ASP A 30 -19.39 -12.29 -2.69
N THR A 31 -19.16 -12.45 -1.39
CA THR A 31 -19.25 -11.37 -0.39
C THR A 31 -17.90 -10.67 -0.17
N GLY A 32 -16.82 -11.18 -0.76
CA GLY A 32 -15.47 -10.64 -0.65
C GLY A 32 -14.69 -11.16 0.57
N ASN A 33 -15.17 -12.23 1.24
CA ASN A 33 -14.39 -12.90 2.27
C ASN A 33 -13.39 -13.85 1.64
N ILE A 34 -12.22 -13.98 2.27
CA ILE A 34 -11.19 -14.92 1.85
C ILE A 34 -11.52 -16.29 2.44
N THR A 35 -11.64 -17.29 1.57
CA THR A 35 -11.91 -18.70 1.93
C THR A 35 -10.67 -19.59 1.80
N GLY A 36 -9.69 -19.16 1.02
CA GLY A 36 -8.44 -19.89 0.78
C GLY A 36 -7.28 -18.95 0.53
N ARG A 37 -6.06 -19.41 0.84
CA ARG A 37 -4.82 -18.66 0.63
C ARG A 37 -3.67 -19.58 0.25
N TRP A 38 -2.93 -19.18 -0.77
CA TRP A 38 -1.67 -19.79 -1.18
C TRP A 38 -0.58 -18.72 -1.28
N ILE A 39 0.60 -19.00 -0.76
CA ILE A 39 1.77 -18.12 -0.84
C ILE A 39 2.95 -18.97 -1.33
N GLY A 40 3.69 -18.47 -2.32
CA GLY A 40 4.86 -19.18 -2.83
C GLY A 40 5.59 -18.46 -3.95
N ARG A 41 6.72 -19.05 -4.34
CA ARG A 41 7.46 -18.61 -5.52
C ARG A 41 6.80 -19.14 -6.78
N SER A 42 6.85 -18.35 -7.83
CA SER A 42 6.16 -18.61 -9.09
C SER A 42 6.94 -18.07 -10.28
N VAL A 43 6.61 -18.57 -11.46
CA VAL A 43 7.00 -18.00 -12.74
C VAL A 43 5.73 -17.44 -13.37
N ILE A 44 5.78 -16.17 -13.79
CA ILE A 44 4.65 -15.50 -14.43
C ILE A 44 5.07 -14.96 -15.80
N ARG A 45 4.09 -14.75 -16.67
CA ARG A 45 4.25 -14.07 -17.96
C ARG A 45 3.11 -13.08 -18.13
N SER A 46 3.37 -11.80 -17.89
CA SER A 46 2.31 -10.78 -17.98
C SER A 46 1.79 -10.68 -19.41
N CYS A 47 0.48 -10.75 -19.61
CA CYS A 47 -0.12 -10.69 -20.94
C CYS A 47 -0.13 -9.27 -21.52
N CYS A 48 -0.17 -8.25 -20.67
CA CYS A 48 -0.18 -6.85 -21.11
C CYS A 48 0.31 -5.90 -20.00
N LYS A 49 0.43 -4.62 -20.34
CA LYS A 49 0.69 -3.52 -19.42
C LYS A 49 -0.39 -2.47 -19.60
N LEU A 50 -1.10 -2.17 -18.53
CA LEU A 50 -2.16 -1.16 -18.48
C LEU A 50 -1.68 0.05 -17.68
N SER A 51 -2.02 1.26 -18.15
CA SER A 51 -2.00 2.46 -17.32
C SER A 51 -3.25 2.52 -16.43
N TYR A 52 -3.23 3.42 -15.45
CA TYR A 52 -4.43 3.67 -14.63
C TYR A 52 -5.59 4.25 -15.44
N ASP A 53 -5.30 4.91 -16.56
CA ASP A 53 -6.31 5.48 -17.45
C ASP A 53 -6.95 4.38 -18.28
N ASP A 54 -6.14 3.50 -18.89
CA ASP A 54 -6.66 2.31 -19.61
C ASP A 54 -7.57 1.46 -18.70
N ALA A 55 -7.12 1.22 -17.47
CA ALA A 55 -7.89 0.46 -16.48
C ALA A 55 -9.18 1.19 -16.06
N GLN A 56 -9.16 2.52 -16.01
CA GLN A 56 -10.35 3.32 -15.69
C GLN A 56 -11.38 3.26 -16.83
N ASP A 57 -10.93 3.37 -18.08
CA ASP A 57 -11.80 3.29 -19.26
C ASP A 57 -12.50 1.92 -19.36
N ILE A 58 -11.81 0.83 -18.98
CA ILE A 58 -12.39 -0.52 -18.87
C ILE A 58 -13.49 -0.58 -17.79
N ILE A 59 -13.25 0.06 -16.64
CA ILE A 59 -14.19 0.12 -15.51
C ILE A 59 -15.44 0.92 -15.88
N ASP A 60 -15.27 2.07 -16.54
CA ASP A 60 -16.35 2.98 -16.89
C ASP A 60 -17.20 2.47 -18.07
N GLY A 61 -16.77 1.39 -18.72
CA GLY A 61 -17.46 0.80 -19.87
C GLY A 61 -17.21 1.55 -21.18
N GLY A 62 -16.34 2.56 -21.16
CA GLY A 62 -15.95 3.36 -22.32
C GLY A 62 -14.84 2.74 -23.16
N PHE A 63 -14.36 1.53 -22.82
CA PHE A 63 -13.38 0.81 -23.61
C PHE A 63 -14.03 0.25 -24.89
N GLU A 64 -14.24 1.14 -25.87
CA GLU A 64 -14.62 0.75 -27.22
C GLU A 64 -13.39 0.18 -27.92
N VAL A 65 -13.47 -1.11 -28.25
CA VAL A 65 -12.48 -1.76 -29.09
C VAL A 65 -12.62 -1.14 -30.47
N ASP A 66 -11.70 -0.26 -30.85
CA ASP A 66 -11.57 0.09 -32.25
C ASP A 66 -11.29 -1.21 -33.01
N VAL A 67 -12.20 -1.57 -33.92
CA VAL A 67 -12.16 -2.78 -34.77
C VAL A 67 -10.86 -2.80 -35.61
N SER A 68 -10.12 -1.70 -35.65
CA SER A 68 -8.80 -1.56 -36.28
C SER A 68 -7.59 -2.03 -35.43
N GLY A 69 -7.75 -2.30 -34.13
CA GLY A 69 -6.68 -2.78 -33.24
C GLY A 69 -5.58 -1.75 -32.91
N LYS A 70 -5.78 -0.46 -33.21
CA LYS A 70 -4.73 0.57 -33.11
C LYS A 70 -4.62 1.29 -31.77
N THR A 71 -5.63 1.21 -30.89
CA THR A 71 -5.69 1.98 -29.63
C THR A 71 -5.69 1.12 -28.36
N GLY A 72 -5.70 -0.22 -28.48
CA GLY A 72 -5.70 -1.13 -27.34
C GLY A 72 -4.30 -1.50 -26.82
N PRO A 73 -4.18 -1.98 -25.57
CA PRO A 73 -2.91 -2.46 -25.03
C PRO A 73 -2.38 -3.64 -25.86
N LYS A 74 -1.06 -3.68 -26.08
CA LYS A 74 -0.42 -4.82 -26.75
C LYS A 74 -0.58 -6.08 -25.89
N LEU A 75 -1.27 -7.07 -26.43
CA LEU A 75 -1.48 -8.38 -25.81
C LEU A 75 -0.39 -9.37 -26.19
N HIS A 76 -0.06 -10.25 -25.26
CA HIS A 76 0.92 -11.32 -25.39
C HIS A 76 0.34 -12.64 -24.87
N GLY A 77 0.71 -13.74 -25.52
CA GLY A 77 0.23 -15.08 -25.17
C GLY A 77 -1.13 -15.40 -25.81
N GLN A 78 -1.92 -16.21 -25.10
CA GLN A 78 -3.19 -16.77 -25.60
C GLN A 78 -4.43 -15.97 -25.20
N PHE A 79 -4.25 -14.83 -24.54
CA PHE A 79 -5.35 -14.05 -23.97
C PHE A 79 -5.87 -13.02 -24.97
N GLU A 80 -7.19 -12.88 -25.02
CA GLU A 80 -7.88 -11.85 -25.78
C GLU A 80 -8.16 -10.62 -24.90
N LEU A 81 -8.45 -9.49 -25.53
CA LEU A 81 -8.81 -8.27 -24.81
C LEU A 81 -10.03 -8.48 -23.91
N LYS A 82 -10.98 -9.32 -24.37
CA LYS A 82 -12.17 -9.68 -23.61
C LYS A 82 -11.81 -10.33 -22.27
N ASP A 83 -10.84 -11.23 -22.24
CA ASP A 83 -10.39 -11.90 -21.01
C ASP A 83 -9.85 -10.89 -19.99
N VAL A 84 -9.07 -9.91 -20.47
CA VAL A 84 -8.52 -8.83 -19.64
C VAL A 84 -9.63 -7.94 -19.09
N VAL A 85 -10.59 -7.55 -19.93
CA VAL A 85 -11.74 -6.72 -19.54
C VAL A 85 -12.60 -7.42 -18.49
N ASP A 86 -12.96 -8.68 -18.73
CA ASP A 86 -13.80 -9.47 -17.83
C ASP A 86 -13.09 -9.70 -16.48
N SER A 87 -11.79 -10.00 -16.51
CA SER A 87 -10.96 -10.15 -15.29
C SER A 87 -10.86 -8.85 -14.50
N LEU A 88 -10.62 -7.72 -15.16
CA LEU A 88 -10.48 -6.42 -14.50
C LEU A 88 -11.80 -5.97 -13.87
N ARG A 89 -12.94 -6.15 -14.55
CA ARG A 89 -14.27 -5.85 -14.02
C ARG A 89 -14.61 -6.72 -12.81
N SER A 90 -14.25 -8.00 -12.86
CA SER A 90 -14.44 -8.92 -11.73
C SER A 90 -13.60 -8.49 -10.52
N LEU A 91 -12.32 -8.18 -10.74
CA LEU A 91 -11.43 -7.64 -9.70
C LEU A 91 -11.93 -6.31 -9.13
N HIS A 92 -12.44 -5.42 -9.98
CA HIS A 92 -13.04 -4.15 -9.53
C HIS A 92 -14.25 -4.41 -8.61
N GLY A 93 -15.14 -5.33 -8.99
CA GLY A 93 -16.30 -5.70 -8.17
C GLY A 93 -15.91 -6.22 -6.78
N ILE A 94 -14.89 -7.09 -6.71
CA ILE A 94 -14.37 -7.67 -5.46
C ILE A 94 -13.70 -6.58 -4.60
N THR A 95 -12.76 -5.84 -5.18
CA THR A 95 -11.98 -4.81 -4.46
C THR A 95 -12.86 -3.66 -3.96
N LYS A 96 -13.91 -3.30 -4.70
CA LYS A 96 -14.89 -2.31 -4.24
C LYS A 96 -15.60 -2.75 -2.95
N LYS A 97 -16.05 -4.01 -2.88
CA LYS A 97 -16.67 -4.58 -1.66
C LYS A 97 -15.67 -4.63 -0.50
N MET A 98 -14.43 -5.05 -0.76
CA MET A 98 -13.36 -5.07 0.26
C MET A 98 -13.11 -3.67 0.84
N ARG A 99 -13.05 -2.64 -0.01
CA ARG A 99 -12.91 -1.24 0.41
C ARG A 99 -14.08 -0.78 1.29
N GLU A 100 -15.31 -1.10 0.90
CA GLU A 100 -16.52 -0.76 1.68
C GLU A 100 -16.51 -1.41 3.07
N ILE A 101 -16.12 -2.68 3.17
CA ILE A 101 -15.97 -3.39 4.45
C ILE A 101 -14.88 -2.72 5.31
N ARG A 102 -13.72 -2.42 4.71
CA ARG A 102 -12.60 -1.77 5.40
C ARG A 102 -12.98 -0.40 5.97
N LEU A 103 -13.72 0.39 5.19
CA LEU A 103 -14.26 1.67 5.63
C LEU A 103 -15.26 1.54 6.78
N ARG A 104 -16.17 0.57 6.68
CA ARG A 104 -17.13 0.25 7.75
C ARG A 104 -16.43 -0.16 9.05
N ASN A 105 -15.29 -0.85 8.93
CA ASN A 105 -14.43 -1.22 10.05
C ASN A 105 -13.57 -0.06 10.59
N GLY A 106 -13.80 1.17 10.12
CA GLY A 106 -13.21 2.38 10.67
C GLY A 106 -11.91 2.83 10.00
N ALA A 107 -11.56 2.25 8.86
CA ALA A 107 -10.47 2.80 8.05
C ALA A 107 -10.87 4.17 7.50
N PHE A 108 -9.90 5.06 7.37
CA PHE A 108 -10.13 6.36 6.76
C PHE A 108 -8.91 6.79 5.97
N TRP A 109 -9.12 7.67 5.02
CA TRP A 109 -8.02 8.35 4.34
C TRP A 109 -8.29 9.85 4.31
N ILE A 110 -7.20 10.59 4.47
CA ILE A 110 -7.21 12.04 4.30
C ILE A 110 -6.62 12.29 2.93
N GLU A 111 -7.50 12.66 2.00
CA GLU A 111 -7.13 12.85 0.61
C GLU A 111 -6.66 14.28 0.40
N ILE A 112 -5.35 14.45 0.29
CA ILE A 112 -4.75 15.72 -0.12
C ILE A 112 -4.42 15.57 -1.61
N PRO A 113 -5.05 16.35 -2.50
CA PRO A 113 -4.69 16.35 -3.92
C PRO A 113 -3.19 16.61 -4.07
N LYS A 114 -2.52 15.74 -4.83
CA LYS A 114 -1.10 15.92 -5.14
C LYS A 114 -0.94 16.79 -6.38
N ILE A 115 0.05 17.67 -6.38
CA ILE A 115 0.39 18.45 -7.57
C ILE A 115 1.26 17.58 -8.48
N VAL A 116 0.86 17.45 -9.74
CA VAL A 116 1.61 16.78 -10.79
C VAL A 116 2.16 17.86 -11.71
N PHE A 117 3.48 17.96 -11.81
CA PHE A 117 4.15 18.93 -12.69
C PHE A 117 4.33 18.34 -14.09
N LEU A 118 4.01 19.14 -15.11
CA LEU A 118 4.30 18.85 -16.51
C LEU A 118 5.59 19.57 -16.90
N PHE A 119 6.45 18.88 -17.65
CA PHE A 119 7.74 19.39 -18.07
C PHE A 119 7.79 19.53 -19.59
N ASP A 120 8.47 20.56 -20.08
CA ASP A 120 8.79 20.71 -21.49
C ASP A 120 9.96 19.79 -21.92
N GLU A 121 10.29 19.79 -23.22
CA GLU A 121 11.39 18.99 -23.77
C GLU A 121 12.77 19.35 -23.18
N SER A 122 12.91 20.56 -22.63
CA SER A 122 14.13 21.02 -21.97
C SER A 122 14.18 20.65 -20.47
N GLY A 123 13.13 20.00 -19.95
CA GLY A 123 13.02 19.60 -18.56
C GLY A 123 12.58 20.72 -17.61
N ASN A 124 12.05 21.84 -18.12
CA ASN A 124 11.52 22.91 -17.28
C ASN A 124 10.03 22.67 -16.97
N PRO A 125 9.56 22.96 -15.74
CA PRO A 125 8.15 22.84 -15.41
C PRO A 125 7.35 23.91 -16.17
N CYS A 126 6.42 23.46 -17.03
CA CYS A 126 5.58 24.31 -17.87
C CYS A 126 4.15 24.44 -17.32
N ASP A 127 3.62 23.38 -16.71
CA ASP A 127 2.27 23.38 -16.14
C ASP A 127 2.14 22.47 -14.91
N SER A 128 0.99 22.53 -14.25
CA SER A 128 0.68 21.71 -13.08
C SER A 128 -0.79 21.29 -13.07
N LEU A 129 -1.03 20.03 -12.73
CA LEU A 129 -2.36 19.44 -12.58
C LEU A 129 -2.55 18.95 -11.15
N LEU A 130 -3.79 18.91 -10.68
CA LEU A 130 -4.12 18.20 -9.44
C LEU A 130 -4.40 16.74 -9.77
N GLY A 131 -3.55 15.85 -9.26
CA GLY A 131 -3.74 14.41 -9.35
C GLY A 131 -4.98 13.99 -8.57
N VAL A 132 -5.94 13.41 -9.28
CA VAL A 132 -7.16 12.82 -8.71
C VAL A 132 -6.99 11.31 -8.66
N ARG A 133 -7.35 10.70 -7.53
CA ARG A 133 -7.38 9.24 -7.42
C ARG A 133 -8.58 8.69 -8.18
N LYS A 134 -8.34 7.67 -8.99
CA LYS A 134 -9.36 7.01 -9.82
C LYS A 134 -9.77 5.67 -9.20
N GLU A 135 -10.90 5.10 -9.63
CA GLU A 135 -11.34 3.76 -9.18
C GLU A 135 -10.30 2.69 -9.52
N SER A 136 -9.63 2.81 -10.68
CA SER A 136 -8.48 1.99 -11.04
C SER A 136 -7.33 2.05 -10.03
N SER A 137 -7.10 3.21 -9.40
CA SER A 137 -6.08 3.37 -8.35
C SER A 137 -6.46 2.65 -7.06
N PHE A 138 -7.75 2.67 -6.70
CA PHE A 138 -8.26 1.98 -5.51
C PHE A 138 -8.26 0.46 -5.68
N LEU A 139 -8.54 -0.04 -6.89
CA LEU A 139 -8.45 -1.47 -7.21
C LEU A 139 -7.08 -2.04 -6.83
N VAL A 140 -6.00 -1.42 -7.33
CA VAL A 140 -4.62 -1.85 -7.03
C VAL A 140 -4.28 -1.66 -5.54
N GLU A 141 -4.76 -0.58 -4.91
CA GLU A 141 -4.53 -0.33 -3.49
C GLU A 141 -5.09 -1.46 -2.61
N GLU A 142 -6.35 -1.87 -2.81
CA GLU A 142 -6.96 -2.92 -1.98
C GLU A 142 -6.23 -4.26 -2.11
N LEU A 143 -5.83 -4.65 -3.32
CA LEU A 143 -5.05 -5.88 -3.54
C LEU A 143 -3.67 -5.80 -2.86
N MET A 144 -3.00 -4.63 -2.93
CA MET A 144 -1.73 -4.43 -2.24
C MET A 144 -1.88 -4.46 -0.72
N LEU A 145 -2.95 -3.87 -0.18
CA LEU A 145 -3.25 -3.90 1.24
C LEU A 145 -3.49 -5.34 1.73
N LEU A 146 -4.24 -6.12 0.95
CA LEU A 146 -4.50 -7.53 1.23
C LEU A 146 -3.20 -8.34 1.26
N ALA A 147 -2.35 -8.19 0.24
CA ALA A 147 -1.04 -8.81 0.17
C ALA A 147 -0.17 -8.48 1.38
N ASN A 148 -0.04 -7.18 1.69
CA ASN A 148 0.75 -6.69 2.80
C ASN A 148 0.24 -7.19 4.16
N ARG A 149 -1.08 -7.27 4.34
CA ARG A 149 -1.70 -7.80 5.56
C ARG A 149 -1.48 -9.30 5.69
N SER A 150 -1.74 -10.09 4.64
CA SER A 150 -1.54 -11.54 4.68
C SER A 150 -0.09 -11.91 4.98
N VAL A 151 0.87 -11.20 4.40
CA VAL A 151 2.29 -11.41 4.69
C VAL A 151 2.64 -11.02 6.13
N ALA A 152 2.11 -9.89 6.62
CA ALA A 152 2.32 -9.47 8.00
C ALA A 152 1.87 -10.54 9.00
N GLU A 153 0.67 -11.11 8.79
CA GLU A 153 0.11 -12.18 9.63
C GLU A 153 1.01 -13.44 9.64
N VAL A 154 1.52 -13.86 8.48
CA VAL A 154 2.37 -15.05 8.36
C VAL A 154 3.70 -14.84 9.05
N ILE A 155 4.41 -13.75 8.72
CA ILE A 155 5.77 -13.55 9.24
C ILE A 155 5.77 -13.25 10.74
N SER A 156 4.75 -12.55 11.27
CA SER A 156 4.67 -12.24 12.70
C SER A 156 4.39 -13.48 13.54
N LYS A 157 3.70 -14.48 12.99
CA LYS A 157 3.45 -15.75 13.69
C LYS A 157 4.61 -16.73 13.55
N ALA A 158 5.24 -16.82 12.37
CA ALA A 158 6.39 -17.68 12.15
C ALA A 158 7.65 -17.18 12.90
N PHE A 159 7.83 -15.86 12.99
CA PHE A 159 8.99 -15.23 13.61
C PHE A 159 8.57 -14.11 14.58
N PRO A 160 7.92 -14.43 15.71
CA PRO A 160 7.31 -13.43 16.60
C PRO A 160 8.34 -12.47 17.23
N GLY A 161 9.59 -12.88 17.36
CA GLY A 161 10.66 -12.06 17.93
C GLY A 161 11.43 -11.19 16.92
N CYS A 162 11.28 -11.39 15.61
CA CYS A 162 12.12 -10.71 14.61
C CYS A 162 11.40 -10.40 13.30
N ALA A 163 10.07 -10.25 13.31
CA ALA A 163 9.34 -9.83 12.14
C ALA A 163 9.42 -8.30 11.94
N LEU A 164 9.71 -7.88 10.71
CA LEU A 164 9.68 -6.47 10.31
C LEU A 164 8.26 -6.07 9.91
N LEU A 165 7.59 -5.30 10.77
CA LEU A 165 6.23 -4.81 10.55
C LEU A 165 6.19 -3.29 10.42
N ARG A 166 5.01 -2.76 10.12
CA ARG A 166 4.76 -1.32 10.01
C ARG A 166 3.46 -0.93 10.70
N ARG A 167 3.57 -0.08 11.72
CA ARG A 167 2.45 0.41 12.51
C ARG A 167 2.16 1.89 12.25
N HIS A 168 0.97 2.31 12.63
CA HIS A 168 0.58 3.72 12.64
C HIS A 168 -0.17 3.98 13.94
N ALA A 169 0.52 4.59 14.90
CA ALA A 169 -0.05 4.90 16.20
C ALA A 169 -1.15 5.98 16.09
N GLU A 170 -2.01 6.01 17.10
CA GLU A 170 -3.07 6.99 17.19
C GLU A 170 -2.52 8.43 17.25
N PRO A 171 -3.26 9.40 16.68
CA PRO A 171 -2.91 10.82 16.79
C PRO A 171 -2.71 11.25 18.25
N LYS A 172 -1.78 12.18 18.49
CA LYS A 172 -1.63 12.74 19.83
C LYS A 172 -2.89 13.51 20.22
N SER A 173 -3.44 13.24 21.39
CA SER A 173 -4.69 13.84 21.89
C SER A 173 -4.73 15.38 21.78
N MET A 174 -3.63 16.05 22.11
CA MET A 174 -3.51 17.51 21.96
C MET A 174 -3.71 18.00 20.53
N LYS A 175 -3.10 17.32 19.53
CA LYS A 175 -3.24 17.72 18.12
C LYS A 175 -4.64 17.48 17.58
N LEU A 176 -5.31 16.42 18.04
CA LEU A 176 -6.71 16.18 17.68
C LEU A 176 -7.61 17.27 18.26
N LYS A 177 -7.43 17.63 19.54
CA LYS A 177 -8.20 18.71 20.17
C LYS A 177 -8.01 20.05 19.46
N GLU A 178 -6.79 20.38 19.04
CA GLU A 178 -6.51 21.58 18.23
C GLU A 178 -7.27 21.56 16.89
N PHE A 179 -7.37 20.39 16.25
CA PHE A 179 -8.10 20.22 15.01
C PHE A 179 -9.62 20.31 15.23
N GLU A 180 -10.15 19.66 16.27
CA GLU A 180 -11.57 19.75 16.66
C GLU A 180 -11.97 21.20 16.96
N GLU A 181 -11.14 21.95 17.69
CA GLU A 181 -11.41 23.36 17.99
C GLU A 181 -11.38 24.22 16.72
N PHE A 182 -10.48 23.94 15.79
CA PHE A 182 -10.42 24.63 14.49
C PHE A 182 -11.68 24.42 13.66
N CYS A 183 -12.22 23.19 13.66
CA CYS A 183 -13.48 22.84 13.00
C CYS A 183 -14.67 23.51 13.69
N ARG A 184 -14.73 23.46 15.03
CA ARG A 184 -15.81 24.07 15.83
C ARG A 184 -15.94 25.57 15.59
N LYS A 185 -14.82 26.31 15.51
CA LYS A 185 -14.79 27.75 15.18
C LYS A 185 -15.39 28.09 13.81
N ARG A 186 -15.55 27.10 12.94
CA ARG A 186 -16.14 27.24 11.58
C ARG A 186 -17.52 26.59 11.48
N GLY A 187 -18.17 26.28 12.61
CA GLY A 187 -19.49 25.64 12.63
C GLY A 187 -19.47 24.17 12.19
N LEU A 188 -18.31 23.52 12.20
CA LEU A 188 -18.17 22.10 11.85
C LEU A 188 -17.98 21.29 13.13
N GLU A 189 -18.98 20.50 13.47
CA GLU A 189 -18.88 19.51 14.54
C GLU A 189 -18.11 18.28 14.03
N LEU A 190 -17.04 17.92 14.74
CA LEU A 190 -16.17 16.80 14.44
C LEU A 190 -16.03 15.95 15.70
N ASP A 191 -16.33 14.65 15.60
CA ASP A 191 -15.96 13.67 16.61
C ASP A 191 -14.75 12.88 16.10
N ALA A 192 -13.58 13.16 16.67
CA ALA A 192 -12.33 12.45 16.34
C ALA A 192 -11.89 11.47 17.43
N SER A 193 -12.82 11.00 18.27
CA SER A 193 -12.49 10.10 19.39
C SER A 193 -12.00 8.71 18.95
N SER A 194 -12.20 8.33 17.69
CA SER A 194 -11.64 7.11 17.08
C SER A 194 -11.46 7.27 15.58
N SER A 195 -10.68 6.38 14.96
CA SER A 195 -10.49 6.33 13.50
C SER A 195 -11.82 6.23 12.74
N GLY A 196 -12.72 5.37 13.22
CA GLY A 196 -14.04 5.17 12.60
C GLY A 196 -14.97 6.38 12.76
N LYS A 197 -14.91 7.11 13.87
CA LYS A 197 -15.70 8.34 13.99
C LYS A 197 -15.17 9.46 13.11
N LEU A 198 -13.85 9.58 13.02
CA LEU A 198 -13.21 10.48 12.05
C LEU A 198 -13.58 10.11 10.61
N HIS A 199 -13.61 8.81 10.28
CA HIS A 199 -14.10 8.31 9.00
C HIS A 199 -15.52 8.80 8.70
N LEU A 200 -16.45 8.67 9.65
CA LEU A 200 -17.84 9.08 9.47
C LEU A 200 -18.02 10.61 9.37
N ALA A 201 -17.13 11.38 9.99
CA ALA A 201 -17.21 12.83 10.00
C ALA A 201 -16.66 13.48 8.72
N LEU A 202 -15.59 12.92 8.13
CA LEU A 202 -14.95 13.50 6.94
C LEU A 202 -15.89 13.63 5.72
N PRO A 203 -16.71 12.63 5.34
CA PRO A 203 -17.69 12.75 4.25
C PRO A 203 -18.73 13.84 4.52
N LYS A 204 -19.24 13.94 5.75
CA LYS A 204 -20.19 15.00 6.16
C LYS A 204 -19.57 16.39 6.01
N MET A 205 -18.28 16.52 6.32
CA MET A 205 -17.54 17.78 6.09
C MET A 205 -17.37 18.06 4.60
N ARG A 206 -17.04 17.06 3.78
CA ARG A 206 -16.93 17.21 2.31
C ARG A 206 -18.25 17.68 1.70
N GLU A 207 -19.38 17.15 2.16
CA GLU A 207 -20.71 17.54 1.69
C GLU A 207 -21.05 18.98 2.10
N LYS A 208 -20.87 19.33 3.38
CA LYS A 208 -21.11 20.70 3.88
C LYS A 208 -20.26 21.76 3.19
N LEU A 209 -19.04 21.41 2.81
CA LEU A 209 -18.06 22.33 2.21
C LEU A 209 -17.94 22.17 0.68
N LYS A 210 -18.93 21.55 0.04
CA LYS A 210 -18.92 21.36 -1.42
C LYS A 210 -18.80 22.68 -2.19
N THR A 211 -19.33 23.77 -1.64
CA THR A 211 -19.26 25.13 -2.21
C THR A 211 -17.97 25.87 -1.89
N ASP A 212 -17.15 25.39 -0.94
CA ASP A 212 -15.87 25.97 -0.55
C ASP A 212 -14.76 24.88 -0.57
N PRO A 213 -14.28 24.52 -1.77
CA PRO A 213 -13.26 23.49 -1.93
C PRO A 213 -11.91 23.89 -1.31
N VAL A 214 -11.62 25.19 -1.18
CA VAL A 214 -10.37 25.70 -0.59
C VAL A 214 -10.36 25.43 0.90
N LEU A 215 -11.45 25.75 1.60
CA LEU A 215 -11.57 25.48 3.02
C LEU A 215 -11.52 23.97 3.30
N LEU A 216 -12.15 23.15 2.46
CA LEU A 216 -12.06 21.69 2.56
C LEU A 216 -10.60 21.21 2.48
N GLN A 217 -9.81 21.71 1.53
CA GLN A 217 -8.40 21.34 1.42
C GLN A 217 -7.58 21.78 2.65
N ILE A 218 -7.83 22.98 3.19
CA ILE A 218 -7.18 23.45 4.42
C ILE A 218 -7.49 22.53 5.59
N LEU A 219 -8.75 22.10 5.73
CA LEU A 219 -9.19 21.19 6.78
C LEU A 219 -8.53 19.82 6.65
N LEU A 220 -8.49 19.25 5.44
CA LEU A 220 -7.83 17.97 5.18
C LEU A 220 -6.32 18.06 5.46
N ALA A 221 -5.66 19.15 5.07
CA ALA A 221 -4.26 19.38 5.40
C ALA A 221 -4.02 19.47 6.92
N ARG A 222 -4.92 20.12 7.67
CA ARG A 222 -4.85 20.18 9.14
C ARG A 222 -5.10 18.81 9.78
N ALA A 223 -6.08 18.06 9.29
CA ALA A 223 -6.35 16.70 9.74
C ALA A 223 -5.10 15.82 9.56
N ALA A 224 -4.45 15.89 8.40
CA ALA A 224 -3.24 15.11 8.12
C ALA A 224 -2.07 15.49 9.04
N ARG A 225 -1.95 16.76 9.46
CA ARG A 225 -0.93 17.21 10.41
C ARG A 225 -1.18 16.75 11.85
N ALA A 226 -2.44 16.45 12.19
CA ALA A 226 -2.80 15.91 13.49
C ALA A 226 -2.37 14.44 13.63
N MET A 227 -2.37 13.69 12.51
CA MET A 227 -1.97 12.29 12.46
C MET A 227 -0.49 12.08 12.80
N GLN A 228 -0.15 10.88 13.25
CA GLN A 228 1.24 10.46 13.41
C GLN A 228 1.82 9.94 12.09
N LEU A 229 3.13 9.80 12.02
CA LEU A 229 3.77 9.11 10.90
C LEU A 229 3.75 7.61 11.16
N ALA A 230 3.39 6.82 10.14
CA ALA A 230 3.53 5.37 10.19
C ALA A 230 5.01 4.98 10.17
N VAL A 231 5.41 4.05 11.03
CA VAL A 231 6.81 3.65 11.26
C VAL A 231 6.98 2.13 11.14
N TYR A 232 8.11 1.72 10.59
CA TYR A 232 8.60 0.34 10.69
C TYR A 232 9.04 0.03 12.12
N PHE A 233 8.88 -1.22 12.54
CA PHE A 233 9.34 -1.69 13.85
C PHE A 233 9.63 -3.20 13.80
N CYS A 234 10.49 -3.67 14.70
CA CYS A 234 10.67 -5.09 14.98
C CYS A 234 9.62 -5.55 15.98
N THR A 235 8.98 -6.71 15.74
CA THR A 235 8.05 -7.28 16.71
C THR A 235 8.70 -7.61 18.06
N GLY A 236 9.99 -7.95 18.07
CA GLY A 236 10.76 -8.19 19.30
C GLY A 236 10.83 -7.00 20.24
N ASP A 237 10.90 -5.77 19.71
CA ASP A 237 10.97 -4.53 20.51
C ASP A 237 9.66 -4.24 21.27
N LEU A 238 8.53 -4.75 20.76
CA LEU A 238 7.19 -4.51 21.26
C LEU A 238 6.52 -5.79 21.75
N ARG A 239 7.30 -6.79 22.17
CA ARG A 239 6.77 -8.05 22.72
C ARG A 239 5.94 -7.77 23.98
N GLY A 240 4.72 -8.32 24.06
CA GLY A 240 3.77 -8.06 25.14
C GLY A 240 3.04 -6.71 25.06
N ARG A 241 3.17 -6.00 23.93
CA ARG A 241 2.44 -4.77 23.60
C ARG A 241 1.85 -4.87 22.19
N GLU A 242 1.21 -6.01 21.90
CA GLU A 242 0.62 -6.31 20.59
C GLU A 242 -0.50 -5.33 20.21
N ASP A 243 -1.15 -4.71 21.20
CA ASP A 243 -2.12 -3.63 21.02
C ASP A 243 -1.54 -2.40 20.31
N GLU A 244 -0.23 -2.14 20.45
CA GLU A 244 0.47 -1.04 19.78
C GLU A 244 0.82 -1.32 18.30
N TRP A 245 0.64 -2.55 17.81
CA TRP A 245 1.09 -2.95 16.46
C TRP A 245 0.14 -2.46 15.36
N ALA A 246 -1.08 -2.09 15.74
CA ALA A 246 -2.14 -1.70 14.83
C ALA A 246 -1.77 -0.50 13.93
N HIS A 247 -2.40 -0.47 12.76
CA HIS A 247 -2.28 0.62 11.81
C HIS A 247 -3.55 1.49 11.83
N TYR A 248 -3.55 2.55 12.64
CA TYR A 248 -4.69 3.44 12.89
C TYR A 248 -5.44 3.88 11.62
N GLY A 249 -4.71 4.42 10.63
CA GLY A 249 -5.34 4.91 9.39
C GLY A 249 -5.96 3.82 8.50
N LEU A 250 -5.45 2.59 8.59
CA LEU A 250 -5.93 1.47 7.77
C LEU A 250 -6.97 0.62 8.51
N SER A 251 -7.12 0.82 9.82
CA SER A 251 -7.95 0.01 10.72
C SER A 251 -7.67 -1.49 10.60
N ILE A 252 -6.39 -1.85 10.63
CA ILE A 252 -5.93 -3.25 10.58
C ILE A 252 -4.94 -3.53 11.73
N PRO A 253 -4.97 -4.75 12.32
CA PRO A 253 -4.14 -5.09 13.48
C PRO A 253 -2.68 -5.32 13.10
N LEU A 254 -2.43 -5.91 11.94
CA LEU A 254 -1.09 -6.24 11.45
C LEU A 254 -0.91 -5.71 10.04
N TYR A 255 0.26 -5.11 9.80
CA TYR A 255 0.61 -4.56 8.50
C TYR A 255 2.12 -4.56 8.32
N THR A 256 2.56 -4.81 7.09
CA THR A 256 3.96 -4.62 6.68
C THR A 256 4.00 -4.11 5.24
N HIS A 257 5.18 -3.94 4.68
CA HIS A 257 5.34 -3.70 3.25
C HIS A 257 6.01 -4.88 2.58
N PHE A 258 5.36 -5.41 1.54
CA PHE A 258 5.82 -6.56 0.76
C PHE A 258 5.78 -6.28 -0.75
N THR A 259 4.84 -5.47 -1.22
CA THR A 259 4.49 -5.37 -2.64
C THR A 259 5.40 -4.47 -3.50
N SER A 260 6.54 -3.97 -3.00
CA SER A 260 7.43 -3.11 -3.79
C SER A 260 8.92 -3.26 -3.44
N PRO A 261 9.49 -4.48 -3.55
CA PRO A 261 10.90 -4.74 -3.24
C PRO A 261 11.90 -4.01 -4.14
N LEU A 262 11.50 -3.56 -5.33
CA LEU A 262 12.40 -2.82 -6.25
C LEU A 262 12.76 -1.41 -5.76
N ARG A 263 11.93 -0.83 -4.88
CA ARG A 263 12.04 0.58 -4.45
C ARG A 263 11.98 0.77 -2.94
N ARG A 264 11.82 -0.30 -2.15
CA ARG A 264 11.77 -0.26 -0.69
C ARG A 264 12.58 -1.41 -0.12
N TYR A 265 13.57 -1.07 0.70
CA TYR A 265 14.42 -2.06 1.38
C TYR A 265 13.66 -2.91 2.42
N PRO A 266 12.69 -2.38 3.20
CA PRO A 266 11.89 -3.19 4.12
C PRO A 266 11.20 -4.37 3.44
N ASP A 267 10.69 -4.17 2.22
CA ASP A 267 10.08 -5.24 1.43
C ASP A 267 11.09 -6.35 1.11
N ILE A 268 12.36 -6.04 0.86
CA ILE A 268 13.40 -7.07 0.63
C ILE A 268 13.60 -7.93 1.88
N VAL A 269 13.64 -7.32 3.07
CA VAL A 269 13.76 -8.05 4.34
C VAL A 269 12.54 -8.94 4.55
N VAL A 270 11.34 -8.39 4.34
CA VAL A 270 10.08 -9.16 4.43
C VAL A 270 10.03 -10.30 3.42
N HIS A 271 10.50 -10.11 2.19
CA HIS A 271 10.60 -11.17 1.17
C HIS A 271 11.52 -12.31 1.62
N ARG A 272 12.67 -12.00 2.26
CA ARG A 272 13.57 -13.02 2.82
C ARG A 272 12.92 -13.79 3.97
N THR A 273 12.25 -13.10 4.88
CA THR A 273 11.53 -13.73 5.99
C THR A 273 10.41 -14.63 5.47
N LEU A 274 9.59 -14.15 4.53
CA LEU A 274 8.51 -14.94 3.95
C LEU A 274 9.02 -16.15 3.17
N ALA A 275 10.13 -15.99 2.44
CA ALA A 275 10.82 -17.09 1.77
C ALA A 275 11.26 -18.20 2.75
N ALA A 276 11.75 -17.82 3.93
CA ALA A 276 12.09 -18.78 4.97
C ALA A 276 10.85 -19.54 5.48
N VAL A 277 9.71 -18.86 5.65
CA VAL A 277 8.47 -19.52 6.08
C VAL A 277 7.98 -20.53 5.04
N VAL A 278 8.00 -20.15 3.75
CA VAL A 278 7.59 -21.04 2.66
C VAL A 278 8.45 -22.31 2.60
N GLU A 279 9.77 -22.16 2.72
CA GLU A 279 10.66 -23.32 2.69
C GLU A 279 10.54 -24.19 3.95
N ALA A 280 10.36 -23.57 5.12
CA ALA A 280 10.11 -24.31 6.36
C ALA A 280 8.82 -25.14 6.26
N GLU A 281 7.79 -24.61 5.60
CA GLU A 281 6.54 -25.33 5.38
C GLU A 281 6.72 -26.54 4.46
N GLU A 282 7.47 -26.38 3.37
CA GLU A 282 7.82 -27.50 2.47
C GLU A 282 8.60 -28.59 3.21
N ALA A 283 9.64 -28.20 3.96
CA ALA A 283 10.45 -29.14 4.74
C ALA A 283 9.65 -29.84 5.85
N TYR A 284 8.74 -29.12 6.51
CA TYR A 284 7.86 -29.69 7.53
C TYR A 284 6.86 -30.68 6.92
N ALA A 285 6.26 -30.35 5.77
CA ALA A 285 5.34 -31.23 5.06
C ALA A 285 6.02 -32.52 4.60
N GLU A 286 7.25 -32.46 4.08
CA GLU A 286 8.04 -33.63 3.68
C GLU A 286 8.31 -34.58 4.85
N LYS A 287 8.74 -34.04 6.00
CA LYS A 287 8.95 -34.84 7.21
C LYS A 287 7.66 -35.52 7.66
N ARG A 288 6.51 -34.82 7.62
CA ARG A 288 5.22 -35.38 8.05
C ARG A 288 4.68 -36.46 7.10
N GLN A 289 4.85 -36.29 5.80
CA GLN A 289 4.48 -37.31 4.79
C GLN A 289 5.35 -38.56 4.89
N SER A 290 6.62 -38.43 5.31
CA SER A 290 7.46 -39.60 5.60
C SER A 290 6.97 -40.43 6.80
N CYS A 291 6.17 -39.83 7.68
CA CYS A 291 5.60 -40.48 8.88
C CYS A 291 4.14 -40.95 8.73
N ALA A 292 3.39 -40.49 7.72
CA ALA A 292 1.97 -40.82 7.53
C ALA A 292 1.65 -41.16 6.06
N ALA A 293 1.06 -42.34 5.82
CA ALA A 293 0.63 -42.78 4.50
C ALA A 293 -0.60 -41.97 4.03
N SER A 294 -0.38 -41.21 2.95
CA SER A 294 -1.35 -40.63 1.99
C SER A 294 -2.67 -40.05 2.54
N ASP A 295 -2.78 -38.72 2.49
CA ASP A 295 -3.96 -38.09 1.90
C ASP A 295 -3.56 -36.81 1.17
N GLY A 296 -4.11 -36.64 -0.04
CA GLY A 296 -3.71 -35.64 -1.02
C GLY A 296 -4.15 -34.22 -0.66
N ILE A 297 -3.36 -33.26 -1.15
CA ILE A 297 -3.64 -31.82 -1.23
C ILE A 297 -4.03 -31.18 0.12
N GLY A 298 -3.01 -30.59 0.77
CA GLY A 298 -3.02 -29.13 0.84
C GLY A 298 -3.42 -28.47 2.15
N ASN A 299 -3.30 -29.12 3.32
CA ASN A 299 -3.39 -28.35 4.56
C ASN A 299 -2.06 -27.66 4.86
N ARG A 300 -1.95 -26.40 4.43
CA ARG A 300 -0.79 -25.54 4.66
C ARG A 300 -0.80 -25.04 6.11
N CYS A 301 0.15 -25.50 6.92
CA CYS A 301 0.27 -25.16 8.33
C CYS A 301 0.76 -23.72 8.58
N PHE A 302 1.68 -23.19 7.76
CA PHE A 302 2.31 -21.89 8.05
C PHE A 302 1.82 -20.77 7.14
N THR A 303 1.59 -21.06 5.85
CA THR A 303 1.16 -20.04 4.87
C THR A 303 -0.32 -20.14 4.48
N GLY A 304 -1.04 -21.15 4.99
CA GLY A 304 -2.47 -21.37 4.76
C GLY A 304 -3.35 -20.24 5.31
N LEU A 305 -4.67 -20.36 5.20
CA LEU A 305 -5.59 -19.32 5.68
C LEU A 305 -5.44 -19.06 7.19
N TYR A 306 -5.29 -20.13 7.96
CA TYR A 306 -4.99 -20.10 9.38
C TYR A 306 -3.58 -20.61 9.60
N PHE A 307 -2.86 -19.95 10.51
CA PHE A 307 -1.54 -20.40 10.94
C PHE A 307 -1.72 -21.42 12.07
N ASP A 308 -1.13 -22.60 11.88
CA ASP A 308 -1.14 -23.70 12.84
C ASP A 308 -0.03 -23.51 13.88
N GLU A 309 -0.41 -22.99 15.04
CA GLU A 309 0.50 -22.69 16.15
C GLU A 309 1.08 -23.97 16.76
N GLU A 310 0.31 -25.06 16.79
CA GLU A 310 0.79 -26.36 17.29
C GLU A 310 1.87 -26.94 16.36
N ALA A 311 1.67 -26.84 15.05
CA ALA A 311 2.68 -27.25 14.08
C ALA A 311 3.94 -26.40 14.19
N ALA A 312 3.83 -25.09 14.40
CA ALA A 312 4.99 -24.21 14.54
C ALA A 312 5.76 -24.44 15.85
N GLU A 313 5.06 -24.88 16.90
CA GLU A 313 5.64 -25.24 18.20
C GLU A 313 6.13 -26.68 18.29
N SER A 314 5.82 -27.54 17.32
CA SER A 314 6.41 -28.88 17.24
C SER A 314 7.94 -28.81 17.09
N GLU A 315 8.65 -29.86 17.52
CA GLU A 315 10.11 -29.92 17.38
C GLU A 315 10.53 -29.80 15.91
N GLU A 316 9.83 -30.51 15.03
CA GLU A 316 10.08 -30.52 13.60
C GLU A 316 9.77 -29.15 12.96
N GLY A 317 8.69 -28.48 13.39
CA GLY A 317 8.31 -27.16 12.90
C GLY A 317 9.31 -26.09 13.31
N ARG A 318 9.75 -26.08 14.57
CA ARG A 318 10.79 -25.17 15.06
C ARG A 318 12.11 -25.40 14.34
N GLU A 319 12.52 -26.66 14.17
CA GLU A 319 13.76 -27.00 13.46
C GLU A 319 13.70 -26.51 12.00
N ALA A 320 12.59 -26.74 11.30
CA ALA A 320 12.39 -26.28 9.93
C ALA A 320 12.47 -24.75 9.81
N LEU A 321 11.79 -24.01 10.70
CA LEU A 321 11.82 -22.55 10.72
C LEU A 321 13.23 -22.00 11.00
N VAL A 322 13.96 -22.58 11.96
CA VAL A 322 15.32 -22.16 12.30
C VAL A 322 16.29 -22.43 11.14
N CYS A 323 16.23 -23.62 10.54
CA CYS A 323 17.08 -23.98 9.41
C CYS A 323 16.84 -23.04 8.21
N ALA A 324 15.57 -22.78 7.89
CA ALA A 324 15.20 -21.87 6.81
C ALA A 324 15.63 -20.42 7.13
N ALA A 325 15.47 -19.98 8.38
CA ALA A 325 15.88 -18.64 8.81
C ALA A 325 17.38 -18.39 8.56
N VAL A 326 18.24 -19.37 8.88
CA VAL A 326 19.68 -19.30 8.62
C VAL A 326 19.95 -19.25 7.10
N ARG A 327 19.29 -20.10 6.31
CA ARG A 327 19.51 -20.16 4.85
C ARG A 327 19.15 -18.85 4.14
N TYR A 328 18.05 -18.22 4.54
CA TYR A 328 17.60 -16.95 3.94
C TYR A 328 18.17 -15.70 4.61
N GLY A 329 18.99 -15.86 5.64
CA GLY A 329 19.56 -14.75 6.39
C GLY A 329 18.49 -13.87 7.03
N VAL A 330 17.49 -14.49 7.67
CA VAL A 330 16.49 -13.78 8.47
C VAL A 330 17.23 -13.09 9.63
N PRO A 331 17.20 -11.75 9.72
CA PRO A 331 18.01 -11.06 10.71
C PRO A 331 17.50 -11.31 12.13
N ALA A 332 18.40 -11.30 13.10
CA ALA A 332 18.05 -11.31 14.52
C ALA A 332 17.29 -10.03 14.91
N SER A 333 16.60 -10.06 16.06
CA SER A 333 15.74 -8.96 16.53
C SER A 333 16.47 -7.61 16.49
N GLU A 334 17.69 -7.55 17.02
CA GLU A 334 18.47 -6.32 17.13
C GLU A 334 18.74 -5.70 15.74
N VAL A 335 19.10 -6.55 14.77
CA VAL A 335 19.37 -6.11 13.39
C VAL A 335 18.08 -5.64 12.72
N VAL A 336 16.94 -6.30 12.96
CA VAL A 336 15.64 -5.86 12.43
C VAL A 336 15.27 -4.50 13.00
N SER A 337 15.52 -4.26 14.29
CA SER A 337 15.26 -2.97 14.95
C SER A 337 16.12 -1.85 14.35
N GLU A 338 17.40 -2.10 14.10
CA GLU A 338 18.30 -1.16 13.42
C GLU A 338 17.85 -0.86 11.98
N VAL A 339 17.49 -1.90 11.22
CA VAL A 339 16.97 -1.74 9.86
C VAL A 339 15.67 -0.93 9.87
N ALA A 340 14.77 -1.19 10.82
CA ALA A 340 13.53 -0.46 10.96
C ALA A 340 13.80 1.03 11.24
N ALA A 341 14.69 1.34 12.20
CA ALA A 341 15.09 2.70 12.53
C ALA A 341 15.70 3.44 11.33
N TYR A 342 16.66 2.82 10.63
CA TYR A 342 17.29 3.39 9.45
C TYR A 342 16.27 3.63 8.32
N CYS A 343 15.40 2.66 8.03
CA CYS A 343 14.38 2.80 6.99
C CYS A 343 13.37 3.90 7.33
N ASN A 344 13.02 4.07 8.61
CA ASN A 344 12.17 5.17 9.06
C ASN A 344 12.82 6.54 8.82
N GLU A 345 14.11 6.68 9.16
CA GLU A 345 14.86 7.91 8.93
C GLU A 345 14.95 8.23 7.44
N ARG A 346 15.38 7.27 6.61
CA ARG A 346 15.48 7.45 5.15
C ARG A 346 14.13 7.75 4.52
N LYS A 347 13.04 7.15 5.00
CA LYS A 347 11.69 7.45 4.51
C LYS A 347 11.26 8.88 4.86
N ARG A 348 11.60 9.38 6.06
CA ARG A 348 11.35 10.78 6.45
C ARG A 348 12.18 11.73 5.58
N ALA A 349 13.47 11.48 5.44
CA ALA A 349 14.36 12.27 4.58
C ALA A 349 13.85 12.33 3.13
N GLY A 350 13.45 11.18 2.56
CA GLY A 350 12.87 11.12 1.21
C GLY A 350 11.60 11.96 1.07
N LYS A 351 10.72 11.96 2.08
CA LYS A 351 9.51 12.81 2.08
C LYS A 351 9.87 14.30 2.13
N HIS A 352 10.88 14.68 2.91
CA HIS A 352 11.36 16.07 2.95
C HIS A 352 11.93 16.52 1.60
N VAL A 353 12.68 15.65 0.92
CA VAL A 353 13.21 15.93 -0.42
C VAL A 353 12.08 16.04 -1.44
N GLU A 354 11.12 15.11 -1.45
CA GLU A 354 9.93 15.16 -2.33
C GLU A 354 9.20 16.50 -2.18
N GLN A 355 8.88 16.89 -0.94
CA GLN A 355 8.20 18.16 -0.67
C GLN A 355 9.03 19.39 -1.03
N SER A 356 10.35 19.35 -0.81
CA SER A 356 11.24 20.46 -1.17
C SER A 356 11.37 20.60 -2.68
N ALA A 357 11.43 19.49 -3.41
CA ALA A 357 11.45 19.50 -4.87
C ALA A 357 10.13 20.04 -5.46
N GLU A 358 8.98 19.62 -4.91
CA GLU A 358 7.67 20.17 -5.30
C GLU A 358 7.64 21.70 -5.12
N ASN A 359 8.17 22.23 -4.02
CA ASN A 359 8.26 23.67 -3.78
C ASN A 359 9.16 24.37 -4.82
N VAL A 360 10.31 23.77 -5.16
CA VAL A 360 11.21 24.33 -6.18
C VAL A 360 10.53 24.39 -7.55
N TYR A 361 9.86 23.32 -7.96
CA TYR A 361 9.13 23.28 -9.24
C TYR A 361 7.97 24.27 -9.26
N LEU A 362 7.24 24.41 -8.15
CA LEU A 362 6.18 25.41 -8.03
C LEU A 362 6.72 26.84 -8.15
N CYS A 363 7.84 27.16 -7.48
CA CYS A 363 8.49 28.47 -7.60
C CYS A 363 8.95 28.75 -9.04
N ALA A 364 9.53 27.76 -9.72
CA ALA A 364 9.95 27.89 -11.11
C ALA A 364 8.75 28.15 -12.04
N LEU A 365 7.66 27.42 -11.85
CA LEU A 365 6.43 27.59 -12.63
C LEU A 365 5.80 28.97 -12.40
N LEU A 366 5.73 29.44 -11.15
CA LEU A 366 5.22 30.78 -10.82
C LEU A 366 6.07 31.89 -11.42
N LYS A 367 7.40 31.72 -11.48
CA LYS A 367 8.31 32.65 -12.14
C LYS A 367 8.08 32.69 -13.66
N ASN A 368 7.89 31.52 -14.28
CA ASN A 368 7.75 31.40 -15.74
C ASN A 368 6.38 31.85 -16.27
N LYS A 369 5.30 31.65 -15.50
CA LYS A 369 3.94 31.97 -15.94
C LYS A 369 3.60 33.46 -15.92
N GLU A 370 4.56 34.35 -15.63
CA GLU A 370 4.31 35.78 -15.35
C GLU A 370 3.01 35.97 -14.56
N VAL A 371 2.77 35.14 -13.53
CA VAL A 371 1.58 35.32 -12.70
C VAL A 371 1.77 36.67 -12.05
N ILE A 372 1.02 37.65 -12.56
CA ILE A 372 1.10 39.07 -12.29
C ILE A 372 1.10 39.28 -10.77
N PHE A 373 2.29 39.30 -10.17
CA PHE A 373 2.53 39.93 -8.87
C PHE A 373 2.53 41.46 -9.00
N PHE A 374 2.06 41.99 -10.15
CA PHE A 374 1.98 43.41 -10.46
C PHE A 374 0.59 44.04 -10.23
N SER A 375 -0.46 43.28 -9.86
CA SER A 375 -1.82 43.84 -9.73
C SER A 375 -2.41 43.84 -8.32
N PHE A 376 -1.73 43.30 -7.30
CA PHE A 376 -2.25 43.31 -5.92
C PHE A 376 -1.45 44.17 -4.93
N PHE A 377 -0.25 44.62 -5.29
CA PHE A 377 0.58 45.46 -4.40
C PHE A 377 0.48 46.98 -4.66
N PHE A 378 -0.14 47.42 -5.76
CA PHE A 378 -0.22 48.85 -6.09
C PHE A 378 -1.53 49.55 -5.70
N THR A 379 -2.57 48.83 -5.30
CA THR A 379 -3.87 49.44 -4.93
C THR A 379 -4.01 49.76 -3.44
N TYR A 380 -3.04 49.39 -2.59
CA TYR A 380 -3.09 49.64 -1.14
C TYR A 380 -2.05 50.65 -0.63
N PHE A 381 -1.24 51.25 -1.50
CA PHE A 381 -0.29 52.32 -1.14
C PHE A 381 -0.64 53.70 -1.73
N PHE A 382 -1.80 53.82 -2.40
CA PHE A 382 -2.29 55.07 -3.01
C PHE A 382 -3.74 55.41 -2.60
N PHE A 383 -4.04 55.27 -1.31
CA PHE A 383 -5.07 56.01 -0.58
C PHE A 383 -4.49 56.12 0.84
N ILE A 384 -3.84 57.25 1.19
CA ILE A 384 -4.46 58.40 1.89
C ILE A 384 -5.42 57.94 2.99
#